data_AF-A0A353YFX3-F1
#
_entry.id   AF-A0A353YFX3-F1
#
_cell.length_a   1.000
_cell.length_b   1.000
_cell.length_c   1.000
_cell.angle_alpha   90.00
_cell.angle_beta   90.00
_cell.angle_gamma   90.00
#
_symmetry.space_group_name_H-M   'P 1'
#
loop_
_entity.id
_entity.type
_entity.pdbx_description
1 polymer ?
#
loop_
_entity_poly.entity_id
_entity_poly.type
_entity_poly.pdbx_seq_one_letter_code
_entity_poly.pdbx_strand_id
1 'polypeptide(L)'
;DDLFKLVAFYSQNLAVPARRKPDDAQVLKGKELFYRIGCASCHQPKFLTGEVSGQPHLSRQLIYPYTDMLLHDMGEGLADNRPEGEASGNEWRTPPLWGIGLTKIVSGHTLFLHDGRARNLTEAILWHGGEAQASRDAFTKLSKADRDALIAFVSSL
;
A
#
# COMPACT_ATOMS: atom_id res chain seq x y z
N ASP A 1 -30.03 -4.05 -11.05
CA ASP A 1 -29.63 -5.46 -11.07
C ASP A 1 -29.35 -5.92 -9.65
N ASP A 2 -29.98 -7.00 -9.20
CA ASP A 2 -29.90 -7.49 -7.82
C ASP A 2 -28.59 -8.23 -7.52
N LEU A 3 -27.94 -8.82 -8.54
CA LEU A 3 -26.62 -9.42 -8.39
C LEU A 3 -25.57 -8.38 -7.99
N PHE A 4 -25.58 -7.22 -8.65
CA PHE A 4 -24.68 -6.12 -8.33
C PHE A 4 -24.83 -5.67 -6.86
N LYS A 5 -26.07 -5.57 -6.35
CA LYS A 5 -26.31 -5.19 -4.95
C LYS A 5 -25.73 -6.21 -3.97
N LEU A 6 -25.88 -7.51 -4.25
CA LEU A 6 -25.31 -8.56 -3.40
C LEU A 6 -23.78 -8.52 -3.38
N VAL A 7 -23.15 -8.35 -4.55
CA VAL A 7 -21.69 -8.24 -4.67
C VAL A 7 -21.19 -6.98 -3.96
N ALA A 8 -21.86 -5.84 -4.13
CA ALA A 8 -21.51 -4.60 -3.45
C ALA A 8 -21.63 -4.74 -1.94
N PHE A 9 -22.74 -5.32 -1.45
CA PHE A 9 -22.94 -5.59 -0.02
C PHE A 9 -21.82 -6.47 0.54
N TYR A 10 -21.51 -7.58 -0.12
CA TYR A 10 -20.42 -8.45 0.31
C TYR A 10 -19.07 -7.73 0.36
N SER A 11 -18.69 -7.04 -0.72
CA SER A 11 -17.39 -6.34 -0.81
C SER A 11 -17.23 -5.21 0.21
N GLN A 12 -18.31 -4.48 0.53
CA GLN A 12 -18.29 -3.42 1.55
C GLN A 12 -18.14 -3.96 2.98
N ASN A 13 -18.55 -5.22 3.21
CA ASN A 13 -18.58 -5.84 4.53
C ASN A 13 -17.47 -6.86 4.75
N LEU A 14 -16.56 -7.02 3.77
CA LEU A 14 -15.41 -7.89 3.90
C LEU A 14 -14.36 -7.23 4.79
N ALA A 15 -14.08 -7.84 5.93
CA ALA A 15 -13.03 -7.37 6.84
C ALA A 15 -11.64 -7.57 6.24
N VAL A 16 -10.72 -6.67 6.61
CA VAL A 16 -9.32 -6.79 6.21
C VAL A 16 -8.56 -7.74 7.12
N PRO A 17 -7.48 -8.38 6.63
CA PRO A 17 -6.68 -9.27 7.46
C PRO A 17 -6.09 -8.54 8.68
N ALA A 18 -6.04 -9.23 9.81
CA ALA A 18 -5.40 -8.70 11.01
C ALA A 18 -3.89 -8.46 10.78
N ARG A 19 -3.40 -7.33 11.29
CA ARG A 19 -1.98 -6.98 11.27
C ARG A 19 -1.17 -8.00 12.08
N ARG A 20 0.01 -8.38 11.59
CA ARG A 20 0.85 -9.43 12.18
C ARG A 20 2.00 -8.82 12.97
N LYS A 21 2.30 -9.36 14.15
CA LYS A 21 3.46 -8.98 14.99
C LYS A 21 3.68 -7.45 15.16
N PRO A 22 2.65 -6.67 15.53
CA PRO A 22 2.75 -5.20 15.59
C PRO A 22 3.77 -4.69 16.61
N ASP A 23 4.06 -5.48 17.65
CA ASP A 23 4.95 -5.12 18.77
C ASP A 23 6.38 -5.69 18.62
N ASP A 24 6.67 -6.39 17.52
CA ASP A 24 8.00 -6.92 17.25
C ASP A 24 9.02 -5.79 17.05
N ALA A 25 10.17 -5.88 17.71
CA ALA A 25 11.17 -4.81 17.70
C ALA A 25 11.70 -4.48 16.29
N GLN A 26 11.82 -5.48 15.42
CA GLN A 26 12.24 -5.27 14.03
C GLN A 26 11.13 -4.58 13.23
N VAL A 27 9.86 -4.94 13.47
CA VAL A 27 8.69 -4.28 12.86
C VAL A 27 8.57 -2.82 13.32
N LEU A 28 8.80 -2.54 14.60
CA LEU A 28 8.78 -1.17 15.13
C LEU A 28 9.91 -0.32 14.55
N LYS A 29 11.12 -0.87 14.44
CA LYS A 29 12.24 -0.21 13.76
C LYS A 29 11.93 0.06 12.28
N GLY A 30 11.35 -0.92 11.58
CA GLY A 30 10.91 -0.76 10.20
C GLY A 30 9.86 0.33 10.03
N LYS A 31 8.90 0.42 10.98
CA LYS A 31 7.92 1.50 11.02
C LYS A 31 8.61 2.84 11.15
N GLU A 32 9.57 3.00 12.06
CA GLU A 32 10.29 4.26 12.20
C GLU A 32 11.00 4.66 10.89
N LEU A 33 11.67 3.72 10.24
CA LEU A 33 12.34 3.93 8.96
C LEU A 33 11.35 4.33 7.86
N PHE A 34 10.18 3.69 7.80
CA PHE A 34 9.13 4.00 6.82
C PHE A 34 8.71 5.46 6.85
N TYR A 35 8.57 6.04 8.05
CA TYR A 35 8.27 7.46 8.21
C TYR A 35 9.49 8.33 7.89
N ARG A 36 10.67 7.93 8.38
CA ARG A 36 11.92 8.69 8.25
C ARG A 36 12.35 8.88 6.79
N ILE A 37 12.20 7.84 5.95
CA ILE A 37 12.62 7.91 4.54
C ILE A 37 11.53 8.44 3.61
N GLY A 38 10.37 8.83 4.15
CA GLY A 38 9.31 9.49 3.38
C GLY A 38 8.26 8.57 2.76
N CYS A 39 8.26 7.25 3.01
CA CYS A 39 7.21 6.36 2.46
C CYS A 39 5.80 6.78 2.89
N ALA A 40 5.67 7.33 4.11
CA ALA A 40 4.40 7.77 4.66
C ALA A 40 3.80 9.02 3.99
N SER A 41 4.51 9.67 3.04
CA SER A 41 3.94 10.81 2.30
C SER A 41 2.71 10.40 1.49
N CYS A 42 2.80 9.27 0.77
CA CYS A 42 1.70 8.70 -0.02
C CYS A 42 1.03 7.52 0.69
N HIS A 43 1.79 6.72 1.45
CA HIS A 43 1.23 5.61 2.22
C HIS A 43 0.74 6.05 3.61
N GLN A 44 -0.22 6.96 3.63
CA GLN A 44 -0.75 7.56 4.84
C GLN A 44 -1.36 6.53 5.79
N PRO A 45 -0.95 6.49 7.06
CA PRO A 45 -1.13 5.32 7.92
C PRO A 45 -2.58 5.07 8.32
N LYS A 46 -3.41 6.11 8.49
CA LYS A 46 -4.72 5.97 9.12
C LYS A 46 -5.75 7.00 8.65
N PHE A 47 -7.01 6.60 8.69
CA PHE A 47 -8.18 7.46 8.41
C PHE A 47 -9.26 7.20 9.44
N LEU A 48 -10.05 8.23 9.74
CA LEU A 48 -11.36 8.07 10.37
C LEU A 48 -12.40 8.03 9.24
N THR A 49 -13.17 6.95 9.13
CA THR A 49 -14.22 6.88 8.12
C THR A 49 -15.33 7.89 8.42
N GLY A 50 -16.00 8.36 7.37
CA GLY A 50 -17.17 9.23 7.50
C GLY A 50 -18.39 8.50 8.07
N GLU A 51 -19.52 9.17 8.08
CA GLU A 51 -20.81 8.53 8.37
C GLU A 51 -21.33 7.83 7.12
N VAL A 52 -21.81 6.61 7.29
CA VAL A 52 -22.38 5.78 6.22
C VAL A 52 -23.82 5.45 6.58
N SER A 53 -24.76 6.09 5.86
CA SER A 53 -26.20 5.90 6.08
C SER A 53 -26.59 4.43 5.97
N GLY A 54 -27.35 3.95 6.97
CA GLY A 54 -27.78 2.55 7.05
C GLY A 54 -26.68 1.53 7.39
N GLN A 55 -25.43 1.97 7.59
CA GLN A 55 -24.28 1.09 7.89
C GLN A 55 -23.45 1.65 9.06
N PRO A 56 -24.01 1.66 10.29
CA PRO A 56 -23.33 2.22 11.46
C PRO A 56 -22.01 1.50 11.78
N HIS A 57 -21.88 0.22 11.42
CA HIS A 57 -20.65 -0.56 11.60
C HIS A 57 -19.49 -0.11 10.70
N LEU A 58 -19.76 0.60 9.59
CA LEU A 58 -18.74 1.20 8.73
C LEU A 58 -18.46 2.67 9.09
N SER A 59 -19.30 3.26 9.94
CA SER A 59 -19.24 4.68 10.28
C SER A 59 -18.22 4.96 11.37
N ARG A 60 -17.50 6.08 11.26
CA ARG A 60 -16.58 6.60 12.31
C ARG A 60 -15.57 5.55 12.79
N GLN A 61 -15.10 4.69 11.89
CA GLN A 61 -14.09 3.66 12.16
C GLN A 61 -12.70 4.25 12.01
N LEU A 62 -11.83 4.04 13.00
CA LEU A 62 -10.40 4.32 12.85
C LEU A 62 -9.73 3.12 12.15
N ILE A 63 -9.33 3.34 10.90
CA ILE A 63 -8.70 2.31 10.05
C ILE A 63 -7.24 2.65 9.76
N TYR A 64 -6.44 1.63 9.42
CA TYR A 64 -5.01 1.78 9.15
C TYR A 64 -4.59 1.21 7.78
N PRO A 65 -4.97 1.84 6.66
CA PRO A 65 -4.82 1.24 5.34
C PRO A 65 -3.47 1.54 4.67
N TYR A 66 -2.69 2.51 5.17
CA TYR A 66 -1.40 2.90 4.58
C TYR A 66 -1.49 3.30 3.09
N THR A 67 -2.37 4.23 2.80
CA THR A 67 -2.62 4.83 1.47
C THR A 67 -3.31 6.17 1.66
N ASP A 68 -3.02 7.16 0.83
CA ASP A 68 -3.80 8.39 0.73
C ASP A 68 -4.93 8.33 -0.29
N MET A 69 -5.01 7.23 -1.05
CA MET A 69 -5.99 7.00 -2.11
C MET A 69 -5.88 7.99 -3.29
N LEU A 70 -4.79 8.76 -3.37
CA LEU A 70 -4.53 9.73 -4.43
C LEU A 70 -3.74 9.12 -5.57
N LEU A 71 -3.72 9.81 -6.71
CA LEU A 71 -2.85 9.52 -7.84
C LEU A 71 -1.50 10.20 -7.64
N HIS A 72 -0.42 9.50 -7.96
CA HIS A 72 0.94 10.04 -7.91
C HIS A 72 1.72 9.65 -9.16
N ASP A 73 2.56 10.55 -9.65
CA ASP A 73 3.52 10.24 -10.70
C ASP A 73 4.59 9.27 -10.14
N MET A 74 4.58 8.05 -10.66
CA MET A 74 5.52 6.98 -10.30
C MET A 74 6.74 6.90 -11.24
N GLY A 75 6.85 7.84 -12.18
CA GLY A 75 7.92 7.98 -13.15
C GLY A 75 7.78 7.10 -14.38
N GLU A 76 8.57 7.42 -15.41
CA GLU A 76 8.61 6.76 -16.72
C GLU A 76 8.80 5.23 -16.62
N GLY A 77 9.57 4.77 -15.62
CA GLY A 77 9.81 3.35 -15.38
C GLY A 77 8.54 2.56 -15.12
N LEU A 78 7.49 3.18 -14.58
CA LEU A 78 6.17 2.56 -14.34
C LEU A 78 5.07 3.13 -15.25
N ALA A 79 5.46 3.83 -16.32
CA ALA A 79 4.49 4.35 -17.26
C ALA A 79 3.86 3.24 -18.10
N ASP A 80 2.54 3.27 -18.29
CA ASP A 80 1.87 2.47 -19.33
C ASP A 80 1.65 3.27 -20.63
N ASN A 81 1.95 4.57 -20.60
CA ASN A 81 1.77 5.55 -21.67
C ASN A 81 0.32 5.65 -22.19
N ARG A 82 -0.67 5.33 -21.33
CA ARG A 82 -2.09 5.38 -21.65
C ARG A 82 -2.80 6.32 -20.67
N PRO A 83 -3.15 7.54 -21.08
CA PRO A 83 -3.92 8.43 -20.22
C PRO A 83 -5.36 7.91 -20.03
N GLU A 84 -5.92 8.10 -18.84
CA GLU A 84 -7.31 7.80 -18.50
C GLU A 84 -7.96 9.03 -17.84
N GLY A 85 -8.80 9.72 -18.59
CA GLY A 85 -9.38 10.99 -18.14
C GLY A 85 -8.30 12.06 -17.95
N GLU A 86 -8.19 12.59 -16.73
CA GLU A 86 -7.15 13.56 -16.35
C GLU A 86 -5.83 12.90 -15.89
N ALA A 87 -5.85 11.58 -15.63
CA ALA A 87 -4.65 10.85 -15.22
C ALA A 87 -3.74 10.58 -16.43
N SER A 88 -2.47 10.92 -16.29
CA SER A 88 -1.41 10.54 -17.22
C SER A 88 -1.05 9.06 -17.08
N GLY A 89 -0.34 8.51 -18.08
CA GLY A 89 0.14 7.13 -18.02
C GLY A 89 1.22 6.86 -16.97
N ASN A 90 1.69 7.88 -16.25
CA ASN A 90 2.66 7.75 -15.15
C ASN A 90 2.00 7.76 -13.77
N GLU A 91 0.72 8.14 -13.72
CA GLU A 91 0.00 8.34 -12.47
C GLU A 91 -0.69 7.07 -12.02
N TRP A 92 -0.36 6.63 -10.81
CA TRP A 92 -0.98 5.45 -10.22
C TRP A 92 -1.58 5.81 -8.87
N ARG A 93 -2.77 5.25 -8.61
CA ARG A 93 -3.39 5.34 -7.30
C ARG A 93 -2.57 4.57 -6.28
N THR A 94 -2.23 5.18 -5.14
CA THR A 94 -1.58 4.48 -4.03
C THR A 94 -2.49 3.35 -3.51
N PRO A 95 -2.17 2.05 -3.68
CA PRO A 95 -3.00 0.99 -3.12
C PRO A 95 -2.79 0.88 -1.61
N PRO A 96 -3.82 0.49 -0.82
CA PRO A 96 -3.65 0.23 0.60
C PRO A 96 -2.69 -0.95 0.83
N LEU A 97 -1.78 -0.82 1.79
CA LEU A 97 -0.77 -1.85 2.11
C LEU A 97 -1.28 -2.92 3.10
N TRP A 98 -2.51 -2.79 3.60
CA TRP A 98 -3.09 -3.80 4.48
C TRP A 98 -3.16 -5.20 3.80
N GLY A 99 -2.72 -6.24 4.50
CA GLY A 99 -2.63 -7.58 3.96
C GLY A 99 -1.56 -7.78 2.88
N ILE A 100 -0.69 -6.81 2.56
CA ILE A 100 0.33 -6.95 1.51
C ILE A 100 1.30 -8.11 1.78
N GLY A 101 1.56 -8.41 3.06
CA GLY A 101 2.38 -9.57 3.43
C GLY A 101 1.71 -10.94 3.16
N LEU A 102 0.42 -10.95 2.81
CA LEU A 102 -0.35 -12.18 2.54
C LEU A 102 -0.49 -12.48 1.05
N THR A 103 0.07 -11.67 0.14
CA THR A 103 -0.07 -11.87 -1.32
C THR A 103 0.30 -13.29 -1.75
N LYS A 104 1.35 -13.90 -1.19
CA LYS A 104 1.72 -15.29 -1.50
C LYS A 104 0.65 -16.31 -1.10
N ILE A 105 0.00 -16.10 0.04
CA ILE A 105 -1.02 -16.99 0.58
C ILE A 105 -2.30 -16.88 -0.24
N VAL A 106 -2.70 -15.65 -0.59
CA VAL A 106 -3.98 -15.38 -1.26
C VAL A 106 -3.90 -15.60 -2.78
N SER A 107 -2.80 -15.21 -3.41
CA SER A 107 -2.65 -15.20 -4.88
C SER A 107 -1.72 -16.30 -5.42
N GLY A 108 -1.01 -17.03 -4.55
CA GLY A 108 -0.05 -18.06 -4.96
C GLY A 108 1.28 -17.52 -5.50
N HIS A 109 1.49 -16.19 -5.53
CA HIS A 109 2.71 -15.52 -6.01
C HIS A 109 3.09 -14.28 -5.18
N THR A 110 4.25 -13.68 -5.45
CA THR A 110 4.73 -12.43 -4.81
C THR A 110 4.98 -11.32 -5.83
N LEU A 111 4.20 -11.29 -6.90
CA LEU A 111 4.21 -10.22 -7.90
C LEU A 111 3.48 -8.98 -7.36
N PHE A 112 4.09 -7.80 -7.52
CA PHE A 112 3.61 -6.50 -7.06
C PHE A 112 3.68 -5.44 -8.17
N LEU A 113 3.10 -4.27 -7.89
CA LEU A 113 2.84 -3.17 -8.84
C LEU A 113 1.72 -3.51 -9.84
N HIS A 114 1.29 -2.53 -10.62
CA HIS A 114 0.11 -2.64 -11.47
C HIS A 114 0.23 -3.74 -12.54
N ASP A 115 1.44 -4.06 -12.98
CA ASP A 115 1.73 -5.06 -14.02
C ASP A 115 2.39 -6.33 -13.47
N GLY A 116 2.54 -6.44 -12.16
CA GLY A 116 3.15 -7.61 -11.51
C GLY A 116 4.65 -7.77 -11.77
N ARG A 117 5.37 -6.76 -12.28
CA ARG A 117 6.80 -6.90 -12.60
C ARG A 117 7.70 -7.18 -11.40
N ALA A 118 7.31 -6.70 -10.22
CA ALA A 118 8.16 -6.77 -9.02
C ALA A 118 7.92 -8.09 -8.29
N ARG A 119 8.95 -8.93 -8.18
CA ARG A 119 8.84 -10.30 -7.63
C ARG A 119 8.83 -10.34 -6.10
N ASN A 120 9.12 -9.22 -5.46
CA ASN A 120 9.14 -9.06 -4.02
C ASN A 120 9.02 -7.56 -3.66
N LEU A 121 8.82 -7.27 -2.38
CA LEU A 121 8.67 -5.89 -1.87
C LEU A 121 9.91 -5.03 -2.11
N THR A 122 11.11 -5.60 -2.05
CA THR A 122 12.35 -4.86 -2.34
C THR A 122 12.36 -4.38 -3.78
N GLU A 123 12.04 -5.24 -4.74
CA GLU A 123 11.90 -4.85 -6.15
C GLU A 123 10.82 -3.80 -6.33
N ALA A 124 9.68 -3.95 -5.66
CA ALA A 124 8.59 -2.98 -5.74
C ALA A 124 9.07 -1.59 -5.28
N ILE A 125 9.77 -1.50 -4.14
CA ILE A 125 10.36 -0.24 -3.66
C ILE A 125 11.35 0.32 -4.68
N LEU A 126 12.21 -0.51 -5.28
CA LEU A 126 13.20 -0.07 -6.26
C LEU A 126 12.61 0.44 -7.59
N TRP A 127 11.35 0.11 -7.89
CA TRP A 127 10.64 0.66 -9.05
C TRP A 127 10.00 2.03 -8.80
N HIS A 128 9.93 2.52 -7.55
CA HIS A 128 9.34 3.82 -7.26
C HIS A 128 10.21 4.95 -7.85
N GLY A 129 9.71 5.60 -8.91
CA GLY A 129 10.28 6.81 -9.51
C GLY A 129 9.43 8.04 -9.21
N GLY A 130 9.49 9.03 -10.09
CA GLY A 130 8.65 10.23 -10.03
C GLY A 130 8.70 10.91 -8.66
N GLU A 131 7.54 11.13 -8.04
CA GLU A 131 7.43 11.75 -6.71
C GLU A 131 8.11 10.93 -5.60
N ALA A 132 8.14 9.60 -5.73
CA ALA A 132 8.70 8.68 -4.74
C ALA A 132 10.22 8.43 -4.91
N GLN A 133 10.84 9.05 -5.91
CA GLN A 133 12.25 8.94 -6.26
C GLN A 133 13.19 9.16 -5.04
N ALA A 134 12.94 10.20 -4.25
CA ALA A 134 13.74 10.50 -3.06
C ALA A 134 13.65 9.40 -1.99
N SER A 135 12.44 8.86 -1.75
CA SER A 135 12.21 7.77 -0.81
C SER A 135 12.88 6.47 -1.25
N ARG A 136 12.83 6.16 -2.56
CA ARG A 136 13.55 5.03 -3.14
C ARG A 136 15.06 5.18 -2.93
N ASP A 137 15.62 6.34 -3.25
CA ASP A 137 17.07 6.56 -3.12
C ASP A 137 17.52 6.57 -1.66
N ALA A 138 16.67 6.99 -0.72
CA ALA A 138 16.93 6.84 0.70
C ALA A 138 16.95 5.35 1.10
N PHE A 139 16.04 4.53 0.58
CA PHE A 139 16.03 3.09 0.82
C PHE A 139 17.31 2.38 0.35
N THR A 140 17.86 2.76 -0.82
CA THR A 140 19.11 2.15 -1.32
C THR A 140 20.32 2.45 -0.43
N LYS A 141 20.30 3.59 0.26
CA LYS A 141 21.35 4.03 1.20
C LYS A 141 21.25 3.40 2.60
N LEU A 142 20.12 2.77 2.93
CA LEU A 142 19.97 2.07 4.21
C LEU A 142 20.94 0.89 4.33
N SER A 143 21.34 0.59 5.57
CA SER A 143 22.06 -0.64 5.85
C SER A 143 21.20 -1.87 5.50
N LYS A 144 21.82 -3.04 5.30
CA LYS A 144 21.06 -4.27 5.07
C LYS A 144 20.06 -4.54 6.20
N ALA A 145 20.48 -4.37 7.46
CA ALA A 145 19.62 -4.59 8.62
C ALA A 145 18.42 -3.61 8.66
N ASP A 146 18.61 -2.36 8.22
CA ASP A 146 17.54 -1.37 8.15
C ASP A 146 16.57 -1.67 7.00
N ARG A 147 17.08 -2.11 5.84
CA ARG A 147 16.22 -2.59 4.74
C ARG A 147 15.39 -3.79 5.18
N ASP A 148 16.01 -4.78 5.83
CA ASP A 148 15.32 -5.97 6.34
C ASP A 148 14.26 -5.59 7.40
N ALA A 149 14.52 -4.57 8.22
CA ALA A 149 13.53 -4.04 9.17
C ALA A 149 12.35 -3.36 8.45
N LEU A 150 12.62 -2.51 7.46
CA LEU A 150 11.57 -1.87 6.66
C LEU A 150 10.69 -2.90 5.94
N ILE A 151 11.31 -3.90 5.31
CA ILE A 151 10.58 -4.98 4.64
C ILE A 151 9.75 -5.80 5.64
N ALA A 152 10.27 -6.06 6.84
CA ALA A 152 9.51 -6.72 7.90
C ALA A 152 8.28 -5.89 8.33
N PHE A 153 8.43 -4.57 8.44
CA PHE A 153 7.30 -3.67 8.70
C PHE A 153 6.26 -3.72 7.60
N VAL A 154 6.63 -3.53 6.33
CA VAL A 154 5.68 -3.57 5.21
C VAL A 154 5.00 -4.94 5.11
N SER A 155 5.75 -6.03 5.30
CA SER A 155 5.20 -7.39 5.33
C SER A 155 4.28 -7.66 6.52
N SER A 156 4.38 -6.85 7.59
CA SER A 156 3.51 -6.95 8.76
C SER A 156 2.10 -6.40 8.49
N LEU A 157 1.99 -5.50 7.49
CA LEU A 157 0.75 -4.81 7.11
C LEU A 157 -0.25 -5.76 6.45
#